data_AF-A0A556RSQ7-F1
#
_entry.id   AF-A0A556RSQ7-F1
#
_cell.length_a   1.000
_cell.length_b   1.000
_cell.length_c   1.000
_cell.angle_alpha   90.00
_cell.angle_beta   90.00
_cell.angle_gamma   90.00
#
_symmetry.space_group_name_H-M   'P 1'
#
loop_
_entity.id
_entity.type
_entity.pdbx_description
1 polymer ?
#
loop_
_entity_poly.entity_id
_entity_poly.type
_entity_poly.pdbx_seq_one_letter_code
_entity_poly.pdbx_strand_id
1 'polypeptide(L)'
;MSINFNSGGAKVLDRIIEAYGFKSKVEYSNYLGTSAASLSIRYRRDLFPSDLVVKCMDETGASLQWLATGEGQFNPADQTKEAIISDETLIKLERLASLKEKGAITEQEFNELKAQLI
;
A
#
# COMPACT_ATOMS: atom_id res chain seq x y z
N MET A 1 -4.75 5.01 -14.27
CA MET A 1 -3.53 5.75 -13.89
C MET A 1 -2.84 6.26 -15.15
N SER A 2 -2.34 7.50 -15.16
CA SER A 2 -1.54 8.06 -16.27
C SER A 2 -0.23 8.63 -15.72
N ILE A 3 0.91 8.23 -16.31
CA ILE A 3 2.25 8.67 -15.90
C ILE A 3 2.79 9.67 -16.93
N ASN A 4 3.22 10.84 -16.47
CA ASN A 4 3.97 11.78 -17.30
C ASN A 4 5.46 11.52 -17.14
N PHE A 5 6.13 11.10 -18.22
CA PHE A 5 7.56 10.82 -18.20
C PHE A 5 8.45 12.07 -18.22
N ASN A 6 7.88 13.22 -18.58
CA ASN A 6 8.61 14.46 -18.83
C ASN A 6 8.52 15.47 -17.68
N SER A 7 7.72 15.21 -16.64
CA SER A 7 7.60 16.09 -15.47
C SER A 7 7.08 15.35 -14.24
N GLY A 8 7.21 15.95 -13.05
CA GLY A 8 6.75 15.40 -11.77
C GLY A 8 7.69 14.37 -11.12
N GLY A 9 8.85 14.11 -11.72
CA GLY A 9 9.85 13.18 -11.23
C GLY A 9 10.41 13.51 -9.84
N ALA A 10 10.47 14.79 -9.46
CA ALA A 10 10.92 15.20 -8.13
C ALA A 10 10.04 14.62 -7.01
N LYS A 11 8.71 14.65 -7.18
CA LYS A 11 7.77 14.06 -6.21
C LYS A 11 7.89 12.53 -6.16
N VAL A 12 8.17 11.90 -7.29
CA VAL A 12 8.41 10.45 -7.36
C VAL A 12 9.70 10.10 -6.62
N LEU A 13 10.77 10.88 -6.79
CA LEU A 13 12.02 10.71 -6.04
C LEU A 13 11.83 10.85 -4.52
N ASP A 14 11.04 11.84 -4.08
CA ASP A 14 10.74 12.01 -2.65
C ASP A 14 10.03 10.76 -2.07
N ARG A 15 9.07 10.20 -2.80
CA ARG A 15 8.40 8.94 -2.39
C ARG A 15 9.30 7.72 -2.44
N ILE A 16 10.23 7.65 -3.39
CA ILE A 16 11.24 6.58 -3.41
C ILE A 16 12.09 6.64 -2.14
N ILE A 17 12.56 7.83 -1.75
CA ILE A 17 13.35 8.00 -0.51
C ILE A 17 12.54 7.58 0.72
N GLU A 18 11.26 7.97 0.76
CA GLU A 18 10.32 7.57 1.80
C GLU A 18 10.12 6.04 1.85
N ALA A 19 9.99 5.38 0.70
CA ALA A 19 9.80 3.93 0.61
C ALA A 19 10.96 3.13 1.22
N TYR A 20 12.19 3.61 1.04
CA TYR A 20 13.37 3.01 1.68
C TYR A 20 13.53 3.40 3.16
N GLY A 21 12.77 4.38 3.66
CA GLY A 21 12.88 4.88 5.03
C GLY A 21 14.07 5.81 5.28
N PHE A 22 14.66 6.39 4.22
CA PHE A 22 15.75 7.36 4.38
C PHE A 22 15.22 8.73 4.82
N LYS A 23 15.99 9.43 5.68
CA LYS A 23 15.61 10.75 6.17
C LYS A 23 16.15 11.88 5.31
N SER A 24 17.09 11.58 4.41
CA SER A 24 17.71 12.57 3.55
C SER A 24 18.08 12.05 2.16
N LYS A 25 18.13 12.99 1.21
CA LYS A 25 18.63 12.75 -0.15
C LYS A 25 20.09 12.29 -0.17
N VAL A 26 20.88 12.70 0.82
CA VAL A 26 22.29 12.33 0.95
C VAL A 26 22.41 10.85 1.30
N GLU A 27 21.65 10.37 2.29
CA GLU A 27 21.61 8.94 2.66
C GLU A 27 21.22 8.07 1.46
N TYR A 28 20.16 8.46 0.75
CA TYR A 28 19.75 7.73 -0.46
C TYR A 28 20.80 7.77 -1.56
N SER A 29 21.49 8.91 -1.78
CA SER A 29 22.58 8.97 -2.77
C SER A 29 23.76 8.06 -2.41
N ASN A 30 24.10 7.95 -1.13
CA ASN A 30 25.13 7.03 -0.65
C ASN A 30 24.73 5.58 -0.88
N TYR A 31 23.47 5.23 -0.59
CA TYR A 31 22.91 3.90 -0.87
C TYR A 31 22.97 3.56 -2.37
N LEU A 32 22.65 4.51 -3.24
CA LEU A 32 22.77 4.35 -4.69
C LEU A 32 24.21 4.29 -5.21
N GLY A 33 25.22 4.53 -4.37
CA GLY A 33 26.62 4.63 -4.79
C GLY A 33 26.90 5.85 -5.68
N THR A 34 26.08 6.90 -5.58
CA THR A 34 26.17 8.13 -6.39
C THR A 34 26.40 9.36 -5.51
N SER A 35 26.85 10.47 -6.11
CA SER A 35 26.96 11.74 -5.40
C SER A 35 25.60 12.43 -5.22
N ALA A 36 25.45 13.19 -4.12
CA ALA A 36 24.29 14.05 -3.87
C ALA A 36 24.05 15.07 -5.01
N ALA A 37 25.11 15.52 -5.68
CA ALA A 37 25.03 16.40 -6.85
C ALA A 37 24.34 15.70 -8.04
N SER A 38 24.64 14.43 -8.28
CA SER A 38 24.00 13.64 -9.36
C SER A 38 22.51 13.44 -9.09
N LEU A 39 22.13 13.15 -7.85
CA LEU A 39 20.72 13.05 -7.46
C LEU A 39 20.02 14.41 -7.59
N SER A 40 20.68 15.51 -7.23
CA SER A 40 20.16 16.87 -7.37
C SER A 40 19.89 17.27 -8.84
N ILE A 41 20.69 16.76 -9.78
CA ILE A 41 20.42 16.93 -11.22
C ILE A 41 19.13 16.21 -11.63
N ARG A 42 18.90 14.99 -11.12
CA ARG A 42 17.64 14.26 -11.39
C ARG A 42 16.42 15.02 -10.86
N TYR A 43 16.49 15.56 -9.64
CA TYR A 43 15.45 16.45 -9.11
C TYR A 43 15.19 17.67 -10.00
N ARG A 44 16.25 18.32 -10.50
CA ARG A 44 16.11 19.51 -11.36
C ARG A 44 15.54 19.19 -12.74
N ARG A 45 15.89 18.03 -13.30
CA ARG A 45 15.36 17.57 -14.60
C ARG A 45 13.87 17.24 -14.51
N ASP A 46 13.40 16.82 -13.33
CA ASP A 46 12.01 16.49 -13.03
C ASP A 46 11.40 15.40 -13.95
N LEU A 47 12.24 14.63 -14.63
CA LEU A 47 11.83 13.49 -15.46
C LEU A 47 11.46 12.31 -14.56
N PHE A 48 10.49 11.52 -15.00
CA PHE A 48 10.06 10.34 -14.25
C PHE A 48 11.20 9.31 -14.13
N PRO A 49 11.63 8.94 -12.91
CA PRO A 49 12.81 8.11 -12.69
C PRO A 49 12.46 6.62 -12.80
N SER A 50 12.10 6.16 -14.00
CA SER A 50 11.66 4.77 -14.24
C SER A 50 12.63 3.71 -13.69
N ASP A 51 13.94 3.95 -13.83
CA ASP A 51 15.00 3.07 -13.32
C ASP A 51 14.91 2.90 -11.80
N LEU A 52 14.74 4.00 -11.07
CA LEU A 52 14.66 4.00 -9.62
C LEU A 52 13.30 3.51 -9.11
N VAL A 53 12.22 3.75 -9.85
CA VAL A 53 10.88 3.24 -9.52
C VAL A 53 10.88 1.73 -9.55
N VAL A 54 11.34 1.11 -10.64
CA VAL A 54 11.35 -0.36 -10.77
C VAL A 54 12.21 -1.00 -9.69
N LYS A 55 13.39 -0.44 -9.42
CA LYS A 55 14.26 -0.91 -8.33
C LYS A 55 13.60 -0.80 -6.96
N CYS A 56 12.97 0.34 -6.67
CA CYS A 56 12.28 0.58 -5.41
C CYS A 56 11.12 -0.40 -5.20
N MET A 57 10.33 -0.69 -6.23
CA MET A 57 9.26 -1.69 -6.17
C MET A 57 9.78 -3.06 -5.78
N ASP A 58 10.87 -3.51 -6.43
CA ASP A 58 11.48 -4.82 -6.19
C ASP A 58 12.05 -4.95 -4.77
N GLU A 59 12.73 -3.91 -4.28
CA GLU A 59 13.44 -3.96 -3.00
C GLU A 59 12.56 -3.65 -1.77
N THR A 60 11.49 -2.86 -1.94
CA THR A 60 10.65 -2.39 -0.81
C THR A 60 9.23 -2.94 -0.82
N GLY A 61 8.78 -3.51 -1.94
CA GLY A 61 7.38 -3.89 -2.12
C GLY A 61 6.44 -2.71 -2.39
N ALA A 62 6.96 -1.48 -2.53
CA ALA A 62 6.17 -0.31 -2.86
C ALA A 62 5.41 -0.50 -4.19
N SER A 63 4.16 -0.07 -4.24
CA SER A 63 3.31 -0.19 -5.41
C SER A 63 3.65 0.89 -6.43
N LEU A 64 3.54 0.56 -7.72
CA LEU A 64 3.73 1.53 -8.80
C LEU A 64 2.75 2.72 -8.65
N GLN A 65 1.51 2.45 -8.23
CA GLN A 65 0.50 3.50 -8.05
C GLN A 65 0.95 4.50 -6.99
N TRP A 66 1.36 4.02 -5.82
CA TRP A 66 1.82 4.88 -4.74
C TRP A 66 3.09 5.64 -5.13
N LEU A 67 4.08 4.98 -5.73
CA LEU A 67 5.30 5.66 -6.19
C LEU A 67 5.03 6.71 -7.26
N ALA A 68 4.19 6.42 -8.26
CA ALA A 68 3.95 7.33 -9.37
C ALA A 68 3.03 8.49 -9.01
N THR A 69 2.03 8.26 -8.16
CA THR A 69 0.95 9.23 -7.91
C THR A 69 0.91 9.75 -6.47
N GLY A 70 1.40 8.97 -5.50
CA GLY A 70 1.16 9.19 -4.07
C GLY A 70 -0.20 8.69 -3.59
N GLU A 71 -1.00 8.08 -4.48
CA GLU A 71 -2.31 7.51 -4.17
C GLU A 71 -2.22 5.99 -3.99
N GLY A 72 -3.21 5.41 -3.33
CA GLY A 72 -3.27 3.96 -3.10
C GLY A 72 -2.37 3.51 -1.95
N GLN A 73 -2.22 2.19 -1.82
CA GLN A 73 -1.46 1.58 -0.73
C GLN A 73 0.02 1.44 -1.08
N PHE A 74 0.85 1.51 -0.04
CA PHE A 74 2.29 1.27 -0.16
C PHE A 74 2.55 -0.13 -0.72
N ASN A 75 2.10 -1.18 -0.05
CA ASN A 75 2.29 -2.56 -0.52
C ASN A 75 0.97 -3.13 -1.07
N PRO A 76 0.92 -3.65 -2.30
CA PRO A 76 -0.28 -4.30 -2.84
C PRO A 76 -0.74 -5.53 -2.03
N ALA A 77 0.18 -6.17 -1.31
CA ALA A 77 -0.14 -7.32 -0.46
C ALA A 77 -0.79 -6.91 0.88
N ASP A 78 -0.69 -5.63 1.28
CA ASP A 78 -1.36 -5.08 2.46
C ASP A 78 -2.84 -4.75 2.19
N GLN A 79 -3.38 -5.18 1.03
CA GLN A 79 -4.81 -5.29 0.88
C GLN A 79 -5.33 -6.14 2.03
N THR A 80 -5.98 -5.49 3.00
CA THR A 80 -6.98 -6.13 3.83
C THR A 80 -7.84 -6.88 2.85
N LYS A 81 -7.70 -8.22 2.80
CA LYS A 81 -8.53 -9.05 1.95
C LYS A 81 -9.95 -8.66 2.35
N GLU A 82 -10.65 -7.90 1.52
CA GLU A 82 -12.10 -7.83 1.61
C GLU A 82 -12.51 -9.30 1.48
N ALA A 83 -12.87 -9.91 2.61
CA ALA A 83 -13.28 -11.29 2.61
C ALA A 83 -14.42 -11.34 1.60
N ILE A 84 -14.25 -12.11 0.52
CA ILE A 84 -15.35 -12.41 -0.38
C ILE A 84 -16.27 -13.32 0.45
N ILE A 85 -17.18 -12.69 1.19
CA ILE A 85 -18.18 -13.37 2.01
C ILE A 85 -19.15 -14.00 1.01
N SER A 86 -19.23 -15.33 0.99
CA SER A 86 -20.20 -16.01 0.13
C SER A 86 -21.62 -15.64 0.55
N ASP A 87 -22.58 -15.67 -0.38
CA ASP A 87 -24.00 -15.47 -0.08
C ASP A 87 -24.48 -16.40 1.05
N GLU A 88 -23.94 -17.63 1.11
CA GLU A 88 -24.23 -18.58 2.18
C GLU A 88 -23.74 -18.07 3.55
N THR A 89 -22.54 -17.49 3.61
CA THR A 89 -21.96 -16.93 4.83
C THR A 89 -22.80 -15.72 5.31
N LEU A 90 -23.28 -14.89 4.38
CA LEU A 90 -24.15 -13.75 4.69
C LEU A 90 -25.46 -14.21 5.34
N ILE A 91 -26.11 -15.23 4.76
CA ILE A 91 -27.34 -15.83 5.30
C ILE A 91 -27.09 -16.41 6.71
N LYS A 92 -25.94 -17.05 6.94
CA LYS A 92 -25.59 -17.58 8.27
C LYS A 92 -25.42 -16.45 9.30
N LEU A 93 -24.78 -15.34 8.93
CA LEU A 93 -24.61 -14.18 9.81
C LEU A 93 -25.96 -13.52 10.16
N GLU A 94 -26.87 -13.38 9.20
CA GLU A 94 -28.23 -12.86 9.45
C GLU A 94 -29.00 -13.75 10.43
N ARG A 95 -28.90 -15.07 10.27
CA ARG A 95 -29.52 -16.03 11.20
C ARG A 95 -28.94 -15.92 12.61
N LEU A 96 -27.62 -15.81 12.74
CA LEU A 96 -26.96 -15.63 14.04
C LEU A 96 -27.40 -14.32 14.72
N ALA A 97 -27.53 -13.23 13.96
CA ALA A 97 -28.03 -11.96 14.48
C ALA A 97 -29.47 -12.10 15.01
N SER A 98 -30.35 -12.76 14.25
CA SER A 98 -31.73 -13.01 14.69
C SER A 98 -31.81 -13.89 15.95
N LEU A 99 -30.93 -14.89 16.08
CA LEU A 99 -30.86 -15.72 17.29
C LEU A 99 -30.41 -14.92 18.51
N LYS A 100 -29.43 -14.03 18.34
CA LYS A 100 -28.97 -13.12 19.40
C LYS A 100 -30.09 -12.17 19.85
N GLU A 101 -30.79 -11.53 18.91
CA GLU A 101 -31.89 -10.61 19.21
C GLU A 101 -33.05 -11.30 19.95
N LYS A 102 -33.31 -12.58 19.64
CA LYS A 102 -34.31 -13.39 20.32
C LYS A 102 -33.85 -13.91 21.68
N GLY A 103 -32.62 -13.62 22.10
CA GLY A 103 -32.02 -14.13 23.33
C GLY A 103 -31.79 -15.64 23.33
N ALA A 104 -31.80 -16.28 22.15
CA ALA A 104 -31.56 -17.72 22.00
C ALA A 104 -30.06 -18.07 22.14
N ILE A 105 -29.19 -17.09 21.95
CA ILE A 105 -27.74 -17.17 22.19
C ILE A 105 -27.26 -15.90 22.87
N THR A 106 -26.19 -16.03 23.65
CA THR A 106 -25.49 -14.92 24.32
C THR A 106 -24.63 -14.12 23.34
N GLU A 107 -24.20 -12.93 23.76
CA GLU A 107 -23.27 -12.11 22.98
C GLU A 107 -21.91 -12.78 22.80
N GLN A 108 -21.47 -13.57 23.78
CA GLN A 108 -20.25 -14.36 23.68
C GLN A 108 -20.38 -15.47 22.63
N GLU A 109 -21.45 -16.26 22.69
CA GLU A 109 -21.72 -17.33 21.70
C GLU A 109 -21.88 -16.77 20.28
N PHE A 110 -22.53 -15.61 20.13
CA PHE A 110 -22.62 -14.93 18.85
C PHE A 110 -21.24 -14.57 18.28
N ASN A 111 -20.34 -14.02 19.12
CA ASN A 111 -19.00 -13.65 18.69
C ASN A 111 -18.15 -14.87 18.30
N GLU A 112 -18.24 -15.96 19.07
CA GLU A 112 -17.55 -17.22 18.76
C GLU A 112 -18.03 -17.83 17.44
N LEU A 113 -19.35 -17.91 17.22
CA LEU A 113 -19.93 -18.44 15.99
C LEU A 113 -19.65 -17.55 14.77
N LYS A 114 -19.64 -16.22 14.96
CA LYS A 114 -19.26 -15.27 13.91
C LYS A 114 -17.79 -15.44 13.49
N ALA A 115 -16.88 -15.66 14.44
CA ALA A 115 -15.46 -15.87 14.16
C ALA A 115 -15.16 -17.18 13.43
N GLN A 116 -16.06 -18.17 13.47
CA GLN A 116 -15.93 -19.40 12.68
C GLN A 116 -16.33 -19.21 11.21
N LEU A 117 -17.04 -18.13 10.89
CA LEU A 117 -17.55 -17.84 9.54
C LEU A 117 -16.64 -16.90 8.73
N ILE A 118 -15.75 -16.14 9.39
CA ILE A 118 -14.93 -15.07 8.81
C ILE A 118 -13.51 -15.18 9.38
#